data_AF-A0A368DZ27-F1
#
_entry.id   AF-A0A368DZ27-F1
#
_cell.length_a   1.000
_cell.length_b   1.000
_cell.length_c   1.000
_cell.angle_alpha   90.00
_cell.angle_beta   90.00
_cell.angle_gamma   90.00
#
_symmetry.space_group_name_H-M   'P 1'
#
loop_
_entity.id
_entity.type
_entity.pdbx_description
1 polymer ?
#
loop_
_entity_poly.entity_id
_entity_poly.type
_entity_poly.pdbx_seq_one_letter_code
_entity_poly.pdbx_strand_id
1 'polypeptide(L)'
;MLNLRNLRNKKVGVLGLGKTGLSVVNALQQAGALLVCWDDDKEKRVNLGVSGLTVEDLKNKNLLRELDLLIVSPGIPHLYPKPHPVVSLAYELNIRVDNDIGLFFSSHIQDEYESFSTPPKIITITGSNGKSTATALAGHVFSKVFSDVEIGGNIGKPVLELSPLKEGSIRILELSSYQIELAKNLSPNFAAFINFASDHVERHGGLGGYFYGKARLFLENLTDMSVINIDTAEGLFLYQRLISSENKIIAITSKLNVKNYLWAVSLKGYFITEWQKGRQIFSYDLRSLDNNLMTLGESILVVYALARSYGIAPKNILSNCNGFMPLKHRNQKVDVIEGVAFINDSKATNVDATRHALKIYKNVHLILGGKAKENNFYQLQDSMENVSRIYPIGEAASLIASSFEGNKLEQFNTLDNAFDKAVSHSRKGDTILFSPACASFDQYLNFEERGNHFISLVEKHRKKLI
;
A
#
# COMPACT_ATOMS: atom_id res chain seq x y z
N MET A 1 -17.27 -4.95 -18.72
CA MET A 1 -16.76 -4.13 -17.60
C MET A 1 -17.47 -4.53 -16.32
N LEU A 2 -17.04 -3.98 -15.18
CA LEU A 2 -17.81 -4.01 -13.92
C LEU A 2 -19.24 -3.51 -14.17
N ASN A 3 -20.24 -4.20 -13.60
CA ASN A 3 -21.64 -3.94 -13.88
C ASN A 3 -22.21 -2.89 -12.90
N LEU A 4 -22.23 -1.62 -13.32
CA LEU A 4 -22.82 -0.50 -12.55
C LEU A 4 -24.21 -0.09 -13.07
N ARG A 5 -24.96 -1.02 -13.69
CA ARG A 5 -26.26 -0.72 -14.33
C ARG A 5 -27.30 -0.13 -13.38
N ASN A 6 -27.18 -0.40 -12.07
CA ASN A 6 -28.02 0.22 -11.04
C ASN A 6 -27.87 1.75 -10.95
N LEU A 7 -26.81 2.32 -11.54
CA LEU A 7 -26.57 3.76 -11.62
C LEU A 7 -26.99 4.38 -12.96
N ARG A 8 -27.64 3.61 -13.86
CA ARG A 8 -28.15 4.15 -15.11
C ARG A 8 -29.19 5.25 -14.85
N ASN A 9 -29.05 6.37 -15.56
CA ASN A 9 -29.87 7.58 -15.42
C ASN A 9 -29.82 8.25 -14.03
N LYS A 10 -28.96 7.78 -13.11
CA LYS A 10 -28.71 8.42 -11.82
C LYS A 10 -27.77 9.60 -12.00
N LYS A 11 -28.01 10.70 -11.29
CA LYS A 11 -27.15 11.88 -11.33
C LYS A 11 -26.04 11.71 -10.29
N VAL A 12 -24.81 11.53 -10.74
CA VAL A 12 -23.66 11.21 -9.87
C VAL A 12 -22.62 12.31 -9.95
N GLY A 13 -22.29 12.86 -8.78
CA GLY A 13 -21.18 13.80 -8.64
C GLY A 13 -19.85 13.05 -8.54
N VAL A 14 -18.81 13.52 -9.22
CA VAL A 14 -17.44 13.03 -9.05
C VAL A 14 -16.54 14.17 -8.61
N LEU A 15 -15.99 14.06 -7.39
CA LEU A 15 -15.10 15.03 -6.78
C LEU A 15 -13.66 14.50 -6.78
N GLY A 16 -12.78 15.19 -7.50
CA GLY A 16 -11.40 14.82 -7.79
C GLY A 16 -11.29 14.05 -9.10
N LEU A 17 -10.42 14.54 -9.99
CA LEU A 17 -10.21 14.09 -11.37
C LEU A 17 -8.76 13.63 -11.60
N GLY A 18 -8.13 13.10 -10.54
CA GLY A 18 -6.90 12.34 -10.67
C GLY A 18 -7.13 10.97 -11.32
N LYS A 19 -6.12 10.10 -11.30
CA LYS A 19 -6.18 8.76 -11.91
C LYS A 19 -7.42 7.96 -11.48
N THR A 20 -7.71 7.88 -10.18
CA THR A 20 -8.91 7.20 -9.65
C THR A 20 -10.20 7.89 -10.07
N GLY A 21 -10.24 9.22 -10.04
CA GLY A 21 -11.41 10.00 -10.45
C GLY A 21 -11.79 9.77 -11.91
N LEU A 22 -10.81 9.77 -12.81
CA LEU A 22 -11.02 9.46 -14.23
C LEU A 22 -11.52 8.03 -14.45
N SER A 23 -11.00 7.06 -13.69
CA SER A 23 -11.50 5.68 -13.70
C SER A 23 -12.98 5.60 -13.31
N VAL A 24 -13.40 6.33 -12.26
CA VAL A 24 -14.80 6.45 -11.83
C VAL A 24 -15.66 7.07 -12.93
N VAL A 25 -15.21 8.19 -13.51
CA VAL A 25 -15.92 8.87 -14.60
C VAL A 25 -16.17 7.91 -15.76
N ASN A 26 -15.13 7.23 -16.24
CA ASN A 26 -15.22 6.30 -17.37
C ASN A 26 -16.21 5.15 -17.07
N ALA A 27 -16.12 4.56 -15.87
CA ALA A 27 -16.99 3.46 -15.48
C ALA A 27 -18.47 3.88 -15.38
N LEU A 28 -18.74 5.07 -14.84
CA LEU A 28 -20.10 5.60 -14.69
C LEU A 28 -20.70 6.08 -16.03
N GLN A 29 -19.90 6.67 -16.92
CA GLN A 29 -20.35 7.00 -18.28
C GLN A 29 -20.81 5.74 -19.03
N GLN A 30 -20.03 4.66 -18.95
CA GLN A 30 -20.38 3.38 -19.57
C GLN A 30 -21.64 2.75 -18.94
N ALA A 31 -21.89 3.01 -17.66
CA ALA A 31 -23.12 2.61 -16.98
C ALA A 31 -24.35 3.44 -17.38
N GLY A 32 -24.16 4.55 -18.09
CA GLY A 32 -25.21 5.49 -18.48
C GLY A 32 -25.67 6.40 -17.34
N ALA A 33 -24.79 6.69 -16.37
CA ALA A 33 -25.06 7.69 -15.34
C ALA A 33 -24.93 9.12 -15.90
N LEU A 34 -25.65 10.07 -15.32
CA LEU A 34 -25.55 11.49 -15.63
C LEU A 34 -24.50 12.12 -14.71
N LEU A 35 -23.36 12.54 -15.26
CA LEU A 35 -22.21 12.94 -14.45
C LEU A 35 -22.11 14.45 -14.26
N VAL A 36 -21.72 14.85 -13.05
CA VAL A 36 -21.29 16.21 -12.72
C VAL A 36 -19.91 16.12 -12.07
N CYS A 37 -18.90 16.67 -12.73
CA CYS A 37 -17.51 16.49 -12.32
C CYS A 37 -16.91 17.78 -11.76
N TRP A 38 -16.08 17.67 -10.73
CA TRP A 38 -15.32 18.78 -10.18
C TRP A 38 -13.96 18.33 -9.65
N ASP A 39 -12.93 19.15 -9.85
CA ASP A 39 -11.64 19.10 -9.16
C ASP A 39 -11.28 20.53 -8.78
N ASP A 40 -10.57 20.76 -7.69
CA ASP A 40 -10.14 22.11 -7.31
C ASP A 40 -9.04 22.64 -8.24
N ASP A 41 -8.30 21.73 -8.87
CA ASP A 41 -7.30 22.03 -9.89
C ASP A 41 -7.97 22.43 -11.22
N LYS A 42 -7.69 23.65 -11.68
CA LYS A 42 -8.26 24.20 -12.92
C LYS A 42 -7.81 23.43 -14.16
N GLU A 43 -6.56 22.95 -14.20
CA GLU A 43 -6.03 22.26 -15.38
C GLU A 43 -6.75 20.92 -15.58
N LYS A 44 -6.97 20.17 -14.49
CA LYS A 44 -7.74 18.91 -14.53
C LYS A 44 -9.17 19.13 -15.01
N ARG A 45 -9.82 20.23 -14.61
CA ARG A 45 -11.16 20.59 -15.10
C ARG A 45 -11.17 20.86 -16.59
N VAL A 46 -10.20 21.63 -17.10
CA VAL A 46 -10.09 21.97 -18.54
C VAL A 46 -9.87 20.71 -19.37
N ASN A 47 -8.95 19.84 -18.95
CA ASN A 47 -8.65 18.59 -19.65
C ASN A 47 -9.88 17.67 -19.74
N LEU A 48 -10.72 17.63 -18.71
CA LEU A 48 -11.97 16.87 -18.74
C LEU A 48 -13.03 17.53 -19.65
N GLY A 49 -13.11 18.86 -19.69
CA GLY A 49 -14.10 19.58 -20.51
C GLY A 49 -14.03 19.27 -22.01
N VAL A 50 -12.87 18.81 -22.50
CA VAL A 50 -12.69 18.34 -23.90
C VAL A 50 -13.48 17.04 -24.19
N SER A 51 -13.85 16.27 -23.16
CA SER A 51 -14.48 14.95 -23.29
C SER A 51 -16.03 14.96 -23.32
N GLY A 52 -16.67 16.14 -23.38
CA GLY A 52 -18.14 16.24 -23.43
C GLY A 52 -18.85 15.98 -22.10
N LEU A 53 -18.13 16.06 -20.98
CA LEU A 53 -18.64 15.91 -19.62
C LEU A 53 -19.02 17.24 -18.99
N THR A 54 -20.07 17.23 -18.16
CA THR A 54 -20.47 18.41 -17.38
C THR A 54 -19.49 18.66 -16.25
N VAL A 55 -18.82 19.82 -16.30
CA VAL A 55 -17.92 20.31 -15.24
C VAL A 55 -18.55 21.53 -14.58
N GLU A 56 -19.06 21.36 -13.36
CA GLU A 56 -19.75 22.40 -12.60
C GLU A 56 -19.32 22.41 -11.14
N ASP A 57 -19.36 23.59 -10.52
CA ASP A 57 -18.92 23.75 -9.13
C ASP A 57 -19.89 23.04 -8.17
N LEU A 58 -19.45 21.89 -7.65
CA LEU A 58 -20.19 21.09 -6.68
C LEU A 58 -20.40 21.80 -5.32
N LYS A 59 -19.87 23.02 -5.10
CA LYS A 59 -20.27 23.88 -3.97
C LYS A 59 -21.64 24.52 -4.17
N ASN A 60 -22.20 24.49 -5.38
CA ASN A 60 -23.56 24.96 -5.64
C ASN A 60 -24.57 24.00 -4.97
N LYS A 61 -25.20 24.46 -3.88
CA LYS A 61 -26.18 23.66 -3.12
C LYS A 61 -27.37 23.19 -3.96
N ASN A 62 -27.81 23.95 -4.96
CA ASN A 62 -28.95 23.56 -5.79
C ASN A 62 -28.58 22.39 -6.69
N LEU A 63 -27.41 22.47 -7.33
CA LEU A 63 -26.84 21.37 -8.12
C LEU A 63 -26.60 20.13 -7.27
N LEU A 64 -26.02 20.31 -6.06
CA LEU A 64 -25.69 19.19 -5.19
C LEU A 64 -26.95 18.43 -4.76
N ARG A 65 -28.06 19.11 -4.45
CA ARG A 65 -29.36 18.47 -4.10
C ARG A 65 -29.93 17.56 -5.18
N GLU A 66 -29.55 17.76 -6.44
CA GLU A 66 -30.00 16.93 -7.54
C GLU A 66 -29.22 15.62 -7.67
N LEU A 67 -28.12 15.46 -6.93
CA LEU A 67 -27.29 14.25 -6.98
C LEU A 67 -27.92 13.11 -6.19
N ASP A 68 -27.94 11.92 -6.78
CA ASP A 68 -28.25 10.67 -6.08
C ASP A 68 -27.04 10.17 -5.24
N LEU A 69 -25.82 10.51 -5.66
CA LEU A 69 -24.58 10.00 -5.10
C LEU A 69 -23.41 10.96 -5.38
N LEU A 70 -22.53 11.15 -4.40
CA LEU A 70 -21.24 11.83 -4.57
C LEU A 70 -20.10 10.83 -4.40
N ILE A 71 -19.27 10.68 -5.43
CA ILE A 71 -18.05 9.87 -5.40
C ILE A 71 -16.85 10.76 -5.18
N VAL A 72 -16.06 10.45 -4.16
CA VAL A 72 -14.94 11.29 -3.74
C VAL A 72 -13.63 10.53 -3.89
N SER A 73 -12.65 11.18 -4.52
CA SER A 73 -11.29 10.67 -4.62
C SER A 73 -10.67 10.46 -3.23
N PRO A 74 -9.94 9.35 -2.96
CA PRO A 74 -9.46 9.01 -1.62
C PRO A 74 -8.61 10.10 -0.94
N GLY A 75 -7.85 10.87 -1.72
CA GLY A 75 -6.99 11.94 -1.20
C GLY A 75 -7.74 13.16 -0.64
N ILE A 76 -9.04 13.30 -0.94
CA ILE A 76 -9.83 14.46 -0.51
C ILE A 76 -10.32 14.22 0.93
N PRO A 77 -10.10 15.17 1.86
CA PRO A 77 -10.61 15.10 3.22
C PRO A 77 -12.13 14.93 3.27
N HIS A 78 -12.60 13.83 3.86
CA HIS A 78 -14.04 13.58 4.04
C HIS A 78 -14.50 13.76 5.50
N LEU A 79 -13.57 13.86 6.46
CA LEU A 79 -13.88 14.15 7.86
C LEU A 79 -12.73 14.93 8.53
N TYR A 80 -11.52 14.34 8.58
CA TYR A 80 -10.34 14.98 9.17
C TYR A 80 -9.31 15.43 8.12
N PRO A 81 -8.48 16.44 8.42
CA PRO A 81 -8.54 17.32 9.62
C PRO A 81 -9.78 18.25 9.60
N LYS A 82 -10.31 18.53 8.41
CA LYS A 82 -11.61 19.16 8.17
C LYS A 82 -12.18 18.55 6.89
N PRO A 83 -13.50 18.28 6.78
CA PRO A 83 -14.05 17.81 5.53
C PRO A 83 -13.91 18.88 4.45
N HIS A 84 -13.68 18.44 3.22
CA HIS A 84 -13.72 19.31 2.05
C HIS A 84 -15.10 20.01 1.96
N PRO A 85 -15.19 21.30 1.57
CA PRO A 85 -16.47 22.02 1.55
C PRO A 85 -17.60 21.30 0.81
N VAL A 86 -17.32 20.68 -0.34
CA VAL A 86 -18.31 19.89 -1.09
C VAL A 86 -18.80 18.67 -0.29
N VAL A 87 -17.90 18.00 0.44
CA VAL A 87 -18.27 16.84 1.27
C VAL A 87 -19.12 17.28 2.47
N SER A 88 -18.74 18.39 3.12
CA SER A 88 -19.53 18.98 4.21
C SER A 88 -20.96 19.31 3.74
N LEU A 89 -21.07 19.94 2.57
CA LEU A 89 -22.36 20.27 1.96
C LEU A 89 -23.17 19.02 1.59
N ALA A 90 -22.53 17.97 1.10
CA ALA A 90 -23.20 16.70 0.80
C ALA A 90 -23.80 16.09 2.07
N TYR A 91 -23.05 16.06 3.17
CA TYR A 91 -23.58 15.59 4.46
C TYR A 91 -24.74 16.44 4.98
N GLU A 92 -24.62 17.77 4.94
CA GLU A 92 -25.70 18.69 5.33
C GLU A 92 -27.00 18.46 4.53
N LEU A 93 -26.86 18.09 3.26
CA LEU A 93 -27.97 17.85 2.35
C LEU A 93 -28.43 16.38 2.32
N ASN A 94 -27.89 15.52 3.18
CA ASN A 94 -28.16 14.09 3.25
C ASN A 94 -27.91 13.35 1.91
N ILE A 95 -26.88 13.78 1.18
CA ILE A 95 -26.44 13.13 -0.06
C ILE A 95 -25.41 12.07 0.31
N ARG A 96 -25.61 10.86 -0.20
CA ARG A 96 -24.68 9.76 0.04
C ARG A 96 -23.31 10.11 -0.55
N VAL A 97 -22.28 9.95 0.26
CA VAL A 97 -20.87 10.07 -0.14
C VAL A 97 -20.25 8.68 -0.13
N ASP A 98 -19.51 8.34 -1.18
CA ASP A 98 -18.81 7.04 -1.33
C ASP A 98 -17.52 7.21 -2.14
N ASN A 99 -16.80 6.12 -2.42
CA ASN A 99 -15.61 6.14 -3.27
C ASN A 99 -15.57 4.99 -4.29
N ASP A 100 -14.48 4.88 -5.03
CA ASP A 100 -14.24 3.85 -6.05
C ASP A 100 -14.33 2.42 -5.50
N ILE A 101 -13.84 2.18 -4.28
CA ILE A 101 -13.90 0.88 -3.62
C ILE A 101 -15.33 0.53 -3.21
N GLY A 102 -16.05 1.46 -2.61
CA GLY A 102 -17.46 1.24 -2.26
C GLY A 102 -18.32 1.01 -3.50
N LEU A 103 -18.05 1.74 -4.60
CA LEU A 103 -18.66 1.48 -5.90
C LEU A 103 -18.36 0.09 -6.42
N PHE A 104 -17.08 -0.32 -6.38
CA PHE A 104 -16.66 -1.65 -6.77
C PHE A 104 -17.48 -2.68 -6.01
N PHE A 105 -17.43 -2.73 -4.67
CA PHE A 105 -18.21 -3.71 -3.91
C PHE A 105 -19.74 -3.58 -4.07
N SER A 106 -20.26 -2.37 -4.32
CA SER A 106 -21.71 -2.19 -4.59
C SER A 106 -22.17 -2.78 -5.93
N SER A 107 -21.28 -2.87 -6.92
CA SER A 107 -21.58 -3.54 -8.19
C SER A 107 -21.59 -5.06 -8.09
N HIS A 108 -21.16 -5.62 -6.96
CA HIS A 108 -21.03 -7.07 -6.73
C HIS A 108 -22.27 -7.66 -6.03
N ILE A 109 -23.45 -7.10 -6.26
CA ILE A 109 -24.69 -7.66 -5.71
C ILE A 109 -25.04 -8.93 -6.51
N GLN A 110 -24.55 -10.04 -5.95
CA GLN A 110 -24.96 -11.46 -5.95
C GLN A 110 -25.75 -12.06 -7.12
N ASP A 111 -26.67 -11.35 -7.78
CA ASP A 111 -27.64 -11.93 -8.72
C ASP A 111 -26.97 -12.58 -9.94
N GLU A 112 -25.81 -12.09 -10.40
CA GLU A 112 -25.06 -12.72 -11.49
C GLU A 112 -24.20 -13.92 -11.03
N TYR A 113 -23.78 -13.96 -9.75
CA TYR A 113 -22.90 -15.01 -9.22
C TYR A 113 -23.62 -16.29 -8.83
N GLU A 114 -24.92 -16.23 -8.56
CA GLU A 114 -25.72 -17.43 -8.29
C GLU A 114 -25.67 -18.44 -9.45
N SER A 115 -25.36 -17.96 -10.67
CA SER A 115 -25.19 -18.80 -11.85
C SER A 115 -23.80 -19.45 -11.98
N PHE A 116 -22.80 -19.01 -11.22
CA PHE A 116 -21.44 -19.54 -11.30
C PHE A 116 -21.26 -20.75 -10.39
N SER A 117 -20.67 -21.82 -10.91
CA SER A 117 -20.29 -22.98 -10.09
C SER A 117 -19.11 -22.63 -9.16
N THR A 118 -18.20 -21.78 -9.64
CA THR A 118 -17.11 -21.21 -8.82
C THR A 118 -17.21 -19.68 -8.78
N PRO A 119 -17.73 -19.09 -7.70
CA PRO A 119 -17.86 -17.64 -7.63
C PRO A 119 -16.47 -16.97 -7.66
N PRO A 120 -16.36 -15.76 -8.26
CA PRO A 120 -15.13 -14.99 -8.21
C PRO A 120 -14.71 -14.70 -6.76
N LYS A 121 -13.41 -14.53 -6.54
CA LYS A 121 -12.86 -14.27 -5.20
C LYS A 121 -12.11 -12.95 -5.15
N ILE A 122 -12.43 -12.16 -4.14
CA ILE A 122 -11.77 -10.89 -3.85
C ILE A 122 -10.85 -11.06 -2.64
N ILE A 123 -9.57 -10.78 -2.84
CA ILE A 123 -8.54 -10.76 -1.81
C ILE A 123 -8.13 -9.32 -1.57
N THR A 124 -8.11 -8.87 -0.33
CA THR A 124 -7.74 -7.49 0.04
C THR A 124 -6.53 -7.49 0.97
N ILE A 125 -5.63 -6.53 0.78
CA ILE A 125 -4.43 -6.38 1.59
C ILE A 125 -4.33 -4.93 2.07
N THR A 126 -4.25 -4.76 3.38
CA THR A 126 -4.03 -3.45 4.01
C THR A 126 -2.99 -3.51 5.13
N GLY A 127 -2.53 -2.33 5.55
CA GLY A 127 -1.47 -2.11 6.54
C GLY A 127 -0.79 -0.76 6.33
N SER A 128 0.22 -0.45 7.15
CA SER A 128 1.03 0.77 6.98
C SER A 128 2.08 0.58 5.89
N ASN A 129 2.95 -0.41 6.06
CA ASN A 129 4.11 -0.66 5.19
C ASN A 129 3.99 -2.03 4.49
N GLY A 130 4.71 -2.25 3.38
CA GLY A 130 4.76 -3.56 2.71
C GLY A 130 3.59 -3.94 1.79
N LYS A 131 2.45 -3.23 1.85
CA LYS A 131 1.21 -3.57 1.10
C LYS A 131 1.44 -3.92 -0.37
N SER A 132 2.07 -3.01 -1.11
CA SER A 132 2.29 -3.19 -2.55
C SER A 132 3.13 -4.41 -2.91
N THR A 133 4.11 -4.75 -2.06
CA THR A 133 4.95 -5.92 -2.28
C THR A 133 4.16 -7.18 -2.01
N ALA A 134 3.38 -7.23 -0.92
CA ALA A 134 2.50 -8.33 -0.62
C ALA A 134 1.44 -8.53 -1.73
N THR A 135 0.83 -7.46 -2.23
CA THR A 135 -0.14 -7.51 -3.35
C THR A 135 0.50 -8.01 -4.64
N ALA A 136 1.67 -7.48 -5.02
CA ALA A 136 2.37 -7.92 -6.23
C ALA A 136 2.85 -9.37 -6.12
N LEU A 137 3.40 -9.77 -4.96
CA LEU A 137 3.82 -11.14 -4.70
C LEU A 137 2.63 -12.11 -4.68
N ALA A 138 1.49 -11.71 -4.10
CA ALA A 138 0.25 -12.48 -4.17
C ALA A 138 -0.18 -12.65 -5.62
N GLY A 139 -0.21 -11.58 -6.43
CA GLY A 139 -0.50 -11.66 -7.86
C GLY A 139 0.41 -12.65 -8.60
N HIS A 140 1.72 -12.61 -8.33
CA HIS A 140 2.70 -13.54 -8.90
C HIS A 140 2.46 -15.00 -8.48
N VAL A 141 2.21 -15.25 -7.19
CA VAL A 141 1.98 -16.61 -6.68
C VAL A 141 0.67 -17.20 -7.19
N PHE A 142 -0.41 -16.40 -7.18
CA PHE A 142 -1.73 -16.85 -7.62
C PHE A 142 -1.80 -17.04 -9.13
N SER A 143 -1.18 -16.17 -9.94
CA SER A 143 -1.17 -16.31 -11.41
C SER A 143 -0.43 -17.55 -11.92
N LYS A 144 0.43 -18.16 -11.11
CA LYS A 144 1.05 -19.46 -11.40
C LYS A 144 0.10 -20.65 -11.21
N VAL A 145 -1.04 -20.46 -10.55
CA VAL A 145 -2.01 -21.52 -10.22
C VAL A 145 -3.34 -21.29 -10.92
N PHE A 146 -3.76 -20.02 -11.05
CA PHE A 146 -5.05 -19.63 -11.60
C PHE A 146 -4.87 -18.77 -12.85
N SER A 147 -5.76 -18.95 -13.82
CA SER A 147 -5.65 -18.32 -15.14
C SER A 147 -6.14 -16.87 -15.20
N ASP A 148 -7.05 -16.47 -14.32
CA ASP A 148 -7.62 -15.10 -14.28
C ASP A 148 -7.37 -14.47 -12.91
N VAL A 149 -6.19 -13.86 -12.77
CA VAL A 149 -5.74 -13.14 -11.58
C VAL A 149 -5.36 -11.73 -11.99
N GLU A 150 -5.97 -10.73 -11.36
CA GLU A 150 -5.62 -9.33 -11.58
C GLU A 150 -5.38 -8.61 -10.25
N ILE A 151 -4.35 -7.76 -10.21
CA ILE A 151 -4.03 -6.92 -9.07
C ILE A 151 -4.49 -5.48 -9.32
N GLY A 152 -4.93 -4.77 -8.28
CA GLY A 152 -5.33 -3.36 -8.41
C GLY A 152 -5.63 -2.66 -7.10
N GLY A 153 -6.41 -1.58 -7.19
CA GLY A 153 -6.81 -0.75 -6.05
C GLY A 153 -5.90 0.48 -5.89
N ASN A 154 -5.23 0.59 -4.74
CA ASN A 154 -4.34 1.71 -4.42
C ASN A 154 -3.04 1.71 -5.23
N ILE A 155 -2.63 0.55 -5.75
CA ILE A 155 -1.48 0.41 -6.67
C ILE A 155 -1.93 -0.21 -7.99
N GLY A 156 -1.20 0.10 -9.05
CA GLY A 156 -1.44 -0.48 -10.37
C GLY A 156 -2.67 0.15 -11.01
N LYS A 157 -3.61 -0.69 -11.45
CA LYS A 157 -4.87 -0.25 -12.04
C LYS A 157 -5.85 0.18 -10.94
N PRO A 158 -6.52 1.33 -11.09
CA PRO A 158 -7.69 1.67 -10.27
C PRO A 158 -8.71 0.53 -10.32
N VAL A 159 -9.44 0.32 -9.22
CA VAL A 159 -10.29 -0.87 -9.06
C VAL A 159 -11.36 -0.97 -10.16
N LEU A 160 -11.86 0.16 -10.66
CA LEU A 160 -12.92 0.21 -11.67
C LEU A 160 -12.40 -0.01 -13.11
N GLU A 161 -11.08 -0.04 -13.30
CA GLU A 161 -10.42 -0.40 -14.58
C GLU A 161 -10.06 -1.89 -14.65
N LEU A 162 -10.30 -2.65 -13.58
CA LEU A 162 -10.06 -4.09 -13.58
C LEU A 162 -10.99 -4.81 -14.54
N SER A 163 -10.53 -5.96 -15.01
CA SER A 163 -11.30 -6.83 -15.88
C SER A 163 -12.57 -7.28 -15.15
N PRO A 164 -13.69 -7.45 -15.88
CA PRO A 164 -14.93 -7.94 -15.30
C PRO A 164 -14.70 -9.23 -14.55
N LEU A 165 -15.43 -9.44 -13.46
CA LEU A 165 -15.39 -10.71 -12.77
C LEU A 165 -16.05 -11.79 -13.61
N LYS A 166 -15.37 -12.93 -13.65
CA LYS A 166 -15.80 -14.15 -14.31
C LYS A 166 -15.78 -15.30 -13.30
N GLU A 167 -16.42 -16.40 -13.67
CA GLU A 167 -16.32 -17.66 -12.92
C GLU A 167 -14.86 -18.02 -12.63
N GLY A 168 -14.55 -18.30 -11.36
CA GLY A 168 -13.21 -18.64 -10.88
C GLY A 168 -12.17 -17.50 -10.90
N SER A 169 -12.53 -16.29 -11.32
CA SER A 169 -11.59 -15.17 -11.37
C SER A 169 -11.21 -14.67 -9.98
N ILE A 170 -9.98 -14.15 -9.85
CA ILE A 170 -9.43 -13.63 -8.61
C ILE A 170 -9.01 -12.17 -8.81
N ARG A 171 -9.43 -11.30 -7.90
CA ARG A 171 -8.91 -9.92 -7.82
C ARG A 171 -8.21 -9.72 -6.50
N ILE A 172 -6.99 -9.21 -6.55
CA ILE A 172 -6.17 -8.96 -5.37
C ILE A 172 -5.96 -7.45 -5.26
N LEU A 173 -6.59 -6.85 -4.26
CA LEU A 173 -6.71 -5.41 -4.11
C LEU A 173 -5.83 -4.92 -2.97
N GLU A 174 -4.92 -3.99 -3.27
CA GLU A 174 -4.30 -3.16 -2.23
C GLU A 174 -5.29 -2.07 -1.81
N LEU A 175 -5.63 -1.98 -0.53
CA LEU A 175 -6.50 -0.94 -0.01
C LEU A 175 -5.78 -0.02 0.98
N SER A 176 -5.84 1.29 0.73
CA SER A 176 -5.38 2.33 1.66
C SER A 176 -6.40 2.57 2.78
N SER A 177 -5.99 3.21 3.88
CA SER A 177 -6.93 3.60 4.95
C SER A 177 -7.98 4.57 4.44
N TYR A 178 -7.63 5.51 3.56
CA TYR A 178 -8.56 6.48 2.98
C TYR A 178 -9.68 5.83 2.16
N GLN A 179 -9.32 4.78 1.43
CA GLN A 179 -10.28 4.02 0.65
C GLN A 179 -11.22 3.20 1.53
N ILE A 180 -10.68 2.49 2.52
CA ILE A 180 -11.50 1.68 3.43
C ILE A 180 -12.43 2.57 4.26
N GLU A 181 -11.92 3.69 4.78
CA GLU A 181 -12.64 4.60 5.67
C GLU A 181 -13.89 5.22 5.04
N LEU A 182 -13.87 5.55 3.75
CA LEU A 182 -15.03 6.14 3.06
C LEU A 182 -15.91 5.11 2.34
N ALA A 183 -15.38 3.93 2.03
CA ALA A 183 -16.16 2.89 1.36
C ALA A 183 -17.33 2.45 2.25
N LYS A 184 -18.55 2.54 1.70
CA LYS A 184 -19.76 2.10 2.41
C LYS A 184 -19.88 0.58 2.44
N ASN A 185 -19.54 -0.08 1.34
CA ASN A 185 -19.58 -1.53 1.20
C ASN A 185 -18.16 -2.09 1.08
N LEU A 186 -17.85 -3.14 1.82
CA LEU A 186 -16.53 -3.76 1.86
C LEU A 186 -16.66 -5.27 2.05
N SER A 187 -16.96 -6.04 1.01
CA SER A 187 -17.24 -7.48 1.17
C SER A 187 -16.17 -8.37 0.50
N PRO A 188 -14.90 -8.34 0.95
CA PRO A 188 -13.89 -9.23 0.39
C PRO A 188 -14.05 -10.65 0.95
N ASN A 189 -13.70 -11.66 0.14
CA ASN A 189 -13.63 -13.04 0.62
C ASN A 189 -12.45 -13.23 1.57
N PHE A 190 -11.29 -12.67 1.22
CA PHE A 190 -10.07 -12.76 2.00
C PHE A 190 -9.54 -11.37 2.31
N ALA A 191 -9.08 -11.14 3.54
CA ALA A 191 -8.49 -9.87 3.93
C ALA A 191 -7.22 -10.10 4.77
N ALA A 192 -6.17 -9.30 4.52
CA ALA A 192 -4.93 -9.33 5.28
C ALA A 192 -4.60 -7.99 5.92
N PHE A 193 -4.35 -8.00 7.23
CA PHE A 193 -3.80 -6.88 8.01
C PHE A 193 -2.32 -7.14 8.28
N ILE A 194 -1.43 -6.50 7.52
CA ILE A 194 -0.03 -6.95 7.45
C ILE A 194 0.89 -6.31 8.49
N ASN A 195 0.58 -5.09 8.95
CA ASN A 195 1.26 -4.38 10.04
C ASN A 195 0.53 -3.06 10.36
N PHE A 196 0.90 -2.47 11.50
CA PHE A 196 0.48 -1.14 11.90
C PHE A 196 1.66 -0.33 12.41
N ALA A 197 1.84 0.85 11.84
CA ALA A 197 2.84 1.84 12.21
C ALA A 197 2.27 3.23 11.90
N SER A 198 2.75 4.26 12.61
CA SER A 198 2.31 5.65 12.39
C SER A 198 2.46 6.05 10.92
N ASP A 199 1.36 6.49 10.31
CA ASP A 199 1.32 7.13 9.01
C ASP A 199 -0.02 7.89 8.91
N HIS A 200 -0.05 8.99 8.17
CA HIS A 200 -1.28 9.73 7.85
C HIS A 200 -2.17 10.12 9.04
N VAL A 201 -1.58 10.31 10.23
CA VAL A 201 -2.29 10.50 11.51
C VAL A 201 -3.28 11.66 11.47
N GLU A 202 -2.87 12.81 10.92
CA GLU A 202 -3.71 14.01 10.81
C GLU A 202 -4.98 13.78 9.98
N ARG A 203 -4.89 12.96 8.93
CA ARG A 203 -5.99 12.68 8.01
C ARG A 203 -7.09 11.82 8.63
N HIS A 204 -6.81 11.22 9.78
CA HIS A 204 -7.71 10.34 10.52
C HIS A 204 -8.00 10.84 11.95
N GLY A 205 -7.59 12.05 12.31
CA GLY A 205 -7.84 12.62 13.64
C GLY A 205 -7.08 11.90 14.77
N GLY A 206 -5.96 11.23 14.46
CA GLY A 206 -5.14 10.50 15.43
C GLY A 206 -4.89 9.04 15.03
N LEU A 207 -3.99 8.38 15.78
CA LEU A 207 -3.63 6.98 15.54
C LEU A 207 -4.82 6.03 15.69
N GLY A 208 -5.72 6.29 16.64
CA GLY A 208 -6.93 5.49 16.84
C GLY A 208 -7.88 5.54 15.63
N GLY A 209 -8.08 6.71 15.04
CA GLY A 209 -8.88 6.84 13.82
C GLY A 209 -8.19 6.18 12.61
N TYR A 210 -6.86 6.29 12.50
CA TYR A 210 -6.12 5.61 11.44
C TYR A 210 -6.21 4.08 11.54
N PHE A 211 -6.11 3.55 12.77
CA PHE A 211 -6.33 2.14 13.05
C PHE A 211 -7.76 1.73 12.68
N TYR A 212 -8.76 2.46 13.20
CA TYR A 212 -10.17 2.18 12.94
C TYR A 212 -10.46 2.14 11.44
N GLY A 213 -9.97 3.12 10.68
CA GLY A 213 -10.13 3.20 9.24
C GLY A 213 -9.68 1.93 8.51
N LYS A 214 -8.62 1.24 8.97
CA LYS A 214 -8.23 -0.07 8.43
C LYS A 214 -9.03 -1.22 9.03
N ALA A 215 -9.30 -1.16 10.33
CA ALA A 215 -10.03 -2.19 11.07
C ALA A 215 -11.45 -2.41 10.53
N ARG A 216 -12.10 -1.37 9.98
CA ARG A 216 -13.42 -1.49 9.31
C ARG A 216 -13.49 -2.62 8.30
N LEU A 217 -12.41 -2.86 7.54
CA LEU A 217 -12.31 -3.95 6.56
C LEU A 217 -12.59 -5.33 7.18
N PHE A 218 -12.30 -5.49 8.47
CA PHE A 218 -12.43 -6.74 9.21
C PHE A 218 -13.63 -6.75 10.16
N LEU A 219 -13.92 -5.62 10.81
CA LEU A 219 -14.91 -5.54 11.88
C LEU A 219 -16.35 -5.32 11.39
N GLU A 220 -16.51 -4.64 10.25
CA GLU A 220 -17.84 -4.28 9.73
C GLU A 220 -18.33 -5.25 8.64
N ASN A 221 -17.55 -6.29 8.32
CA ASN A 221 -17.80 -7.15 7.17
C ASN A 221 -17.56 -8.62 7.48
N LEU A 222 -18.33 -9.49 6.84
CA LEU A 222 -18.12 -10.94 6.91
C LEU A 222 -17.09 -11.32 5.85
N THR A 223 -15.85 -11.57 6.30
CA THR A 223 -14.82 -12.17 5.46
C THR A 223 -14.86 -13.69 5.60
N ASP A 224 -14.60 -14.43 4.51
CA ASP A 224 -14.49 -15.89 4.57
C ASP A 224 -13.27 -16.28 5.43
N MET A 225 -12.16 -15.54 5.25
CA MET A 225 -10.91 -15.74 5.98
C MET A 225 -10.17 -14.41 6.21
N SER A 226 -9.72 -14.20 7.44
CA SER A 226 -8.86 -13.08 7.84
C SER A 226 -7.43 -13.54 8.13
N VAL A 227 -6.44 -12.80 7.63
CA VAL A 227 -5.01 -12.98 7.94
C VAL A 227 -4.55 -11.77 8.73
N ILE A 228 -4.21 -11.96 10.01
CA ILE A 228 -3.89 -10.84 10.91
C ILE A 228 -2.46 -10.97 11.42
N ASN A 229 -1.62 -9.97 11.15
CA ASN A 229 -0.33 -9.86 11.79
C ASN A 229 -0.51 -9.43 13.24
N ILE A 230 -0.04 -10.25 14.18
CA ILE A 230 -0.17 -10.07 15.63
C ILE A 230 1.09 -9.49 16.27
N ASP A 231 2.06 -8.99 15.48
CA ASP A 231 3.30 -8.39 16.00
C ASP A 231 3.10 -6.98 16.60
N THR A 232 1.88 -6.44 16.57
CA THR A 232 1.50 -5.16 17.18
C THR A 232 0.27 -5.30 18.08
N ALA A 233 0.05 -4.34 18.97
CA ALA A 233 -1.11 -4.32 19.87
C ALA A 233 -2.43 -4.26 19.09
N GLU A 234 -2.47 -3.49 18.00
CA GLU A 234 -3.61 -3.35 17.10
C GLU A 234 -3.94 -4.66 16.38
N GLY A 235 -2.90 -5.37 15.93
CA GLY A 235 -3.02 -6.70 15.35
C GLY A 235 -3.56 -7.73 16.33
N LEU A 236 -3.04 -7.74 17.55
CA LEU A 236 -3.55 -8.58 18.64
C LEU A 236 -5.01 -8.24 18.98
N PHE A 237 -5.36 -6.96 19.05
CA PHE A 237 -6.73 -6.52 19.26
C PHE A 237 -7.67 -7.03 18.16
N LEU A 238 -7.31 -6.84 16.88
CA LEU A 238 -8.11 -7.36 15.75
C LEU A 238 -8.27 -8.87 15.84
N TYR A 239 -7.18 -9.60 16.08
CA TYR A 239 -7.23 -11.04 16.22
C TYR A 239 -8.20 -11.48 17.32
N GLN A 240 -8.14 -10.85 18.50
CA GLN A 240 -9.03 -11.14 19.63
C GLN A 240 -10.49 -10.75 19.40
N ARG A 241 -10.77 -9.79 18.52
CA ARG A 241 -12.14 -9.44 18.11
C ARG A 241 -12.72 -10.43 17.08
N LEU A 242 -11.87 -10.99 16.24
CA LEU A 242 -12.28 -11.85 15.12
C LEU A 242 -12.24 -13.35 15.43
N ILE A 243 -11.43 -13.78 16.40
CA ILE A 243 -11.28 -15.20 16.71
C ILE A 243 -12.62 -15.81 17.12
N SER A 244 -12.98 -16.89 16.43
CA SER A 244 -14.17 -17.70 16.70
C SER A 244 -13.83 -19.19 16.58
N SER A 245 -14.75 -20.05 16.98
CA SER A 245 -14.61 -21.51 16.87
C SER A 245 -14.53 -22.01 15.42
N GLU A 246 -14.92 -21.21 14.43
CA GLU A 246 -14.99 -21.59 13.01
C GLU A 246 -13.64 -21.54 12.29
N ASN A 247 -12.54 -21.16 12.97
CA ASN A 247 -11.18 -21.10 12.42
C ASN A 247 -11.06 -20.26 11.12
N LYS A 248 -11.86 -19.20 11.00
CA LYS A 248 -11.85 -18.24 9.88
C LYS A 248 -10.74 -17.19 9.96
N ILE A 249 -9.67 -17.49 10.70
CA ILE A 249 -8.59 -16.56 10.96
C ILE A 249 -7.24 -17.27 11.03
N ILE A 250 -6.23 -16.68 10.41
CA ILE A 250 -4.83 -17.08 10.53
C ILE A 250 -4.06 -15.95 11.18
N ALA A 251 -3.43 -16.23 12.31
CA ALA A 251 -2.46 -15.32 12.90
C ALA A 251 -1.12 -15.43 12.15
N ILE A 252 -0.50 -14.30 11.80
CA ILE A 252 0.86 -14.27 11.28
C ILE A 252 1.79 -13.49 12.21
N THR A 253 3.03 -13.94 12.37
CA THR A 253 3.97 -13.29 13.30
C THR A 253 5.42 -13.57 12.95
N SER A 254 6.30 -12.61 13.23
CA SER A 254 7.75 -12.80 13.22
C SER A 254 8.37 -12.79 14.62
N LYS A 255 7.59 -12.44 15.65
CA LYS A 255 8.09 -12.16 17.01
C LYS A 255 7.53 -13.10 18.07
N LEU A 256 6.27 -13.47 17.96
CA LEU A 256 5.52 -14.13 19.03
C LEU A 256 5.60 -15.67 18.95
N ASN A 257 5.23 -16.32 20.05
CA ASN A 257 5.03 -17.76 20.11
C ASN A 257 3.61 -18.10 19.66
N VAL A 258 3.48 -19.05 18.73
CA VAL A 258 2.22 -19.38 18.06
C VAL A 258 1.51 -20.62 18.61
N LYS A 259 2.04 -21.28 19.64
CA LYS A 259 1.49 -22.53 20.18
C LYS A 259 0.02 -22.44 20.66
N ASN A 260 -0.41 -21.26 21.11
CA ASN A 260 -1.76 -21.06 21.66
C ASN A 260 -2.79 -20.60 20.63
N TYR A 261 -2.40 -20.52 19.34
CA TYR A 261 -3.27 -20.06 18.26
C TYR A 261 -3.91 -21.26 17.56
N LEU A 262 -5.19 -21.12 17.17
CA LEU A 262 -5.93 -22.17 16.45
C LEU A 262 -5.29 -22.48 15.09
N TRP A 263 -4.90 -21.43 14.37
CA TRP A 263 -4.12 -21.50 13.14
C TRP A 263 -3.18 -20.30 13.08
N ALA A 264 -1.89 -20.57 12.90
CA ALA A 264 -0.89 -19.53 12.81
C ALA A 264 0.24 -19.89 11.85
N VAL A 265 0.86 -18.88 11.26
CA VAL A 265 2.08 -18.99 10.47
C VAL A 265 3.11 -18.05 11.06
N SER A 266 4.31 -18.54 11.36
CA SER A 266 5.38 -17.70 11.88
C SER A 266 6.63 -17.72 11.02
N LEU A 267 7.31 -16.58 10.95
CA LEU A 267 8.66 -16.46 10.39
C LEU A 267 9.68 -16.33 11.53
N LYS A 268 10.54 -17.32 11.72
CA LYS A 268 11.63 -17.29 12.71
C LYS A 268 12.98 -17.47 12.02
N GLY A 269 13.80 -16.43 12.03
CA GLY A 269 15.02 -16.39 11.22
C GLY A 269 14.65 -16.54 9.75
N TYR A 270 15.12 -17.61 9.11
CA TYR A 270 14.80 -17.94 7.72
C TYR A 270 13.69 -19.00 7.57
N PHE A 271 13.06 -19.44 8.65
CA PHE A 271 12.07 -20.52 8.59
C PHE A 271 10.65 -19.97 8.68
N ILE A 272 9.83 -20.31 7.68
CA ILE A 272 8.37 -20.23 7.80
C ILE A 272 7.87 -21.54 8.41
N THR A 273 7.03 -21.44 9.43
CA THR A 273 6.38 -22.60 10.05
C THR A 273 4.88 -22.38 10.16
N GLU A 274 4.09 -23.39 9.77
CA GLU A 274 2.64 -23.40 9.95
C GLU A 274 2.27 -24.25 11.16
N TRP A 275 1.37 -23.73 11.98
CA TRP A 275 0.89 -24.34 13.21
C TRP A 275 -0.64 -24.39 13.20
N GLN A 276 -1.19 -25.54 13.56
CA GLN A 276 -2.63 -25.70 13.77
C GLN A 276 -2.88 -26.41 15.10
N LYS A 277 -3.77 -25.87 15.92
CA LYS A 277 -4.15 -26.40 17.25
C LYS A 277 -2.92 -26.77 18.09
N GLY A 278 -1.93 -25.86 18.11
CA GLY A 278 -0.67 -26.01 18.86
C GLY A 278 0.35 -27.00 18.32
N ARG A 279 0.12 -27.60 17.16
CA ARG A 279 1.07 -28.52 16.49
C ARG A 279 1.67 -27.86 15.25
N GLN A 280 2.99 -27.95 15.09
CA GLN A 280 3.64 -27.58 13.84
C GLN A 280 3.30 -28.63 12.78
N ILE A 281 2.70 -28.19 11.67
CA ILE A 281 2.29 -29.07 10.57
C ILE A 281 3.15 -28.88 9.31
N PHE A 282 3.89 -27.78 9.22
CA PHE A 282 4.77 -27.49 8.10
C PHE A 282 5.95 -26.60 8.52
N SER A 283 7.08 -26.77 7.85
CA SER A 283 8.26 -25.90 8.00
C SER A 283 8.99 -25.82 6.66
N TYR A 284 9.52 -24.64 6.35
CA TYR A 284 10.28 -24.40 5.12
C TYR A 284 11.37 -23.36 5.34
N ASP A 285 12.55 -23.63 4.79
CA ASP A 285 13.71 -22.74 4.84
C ASP A 285 13.72 -21.79 3.64
N LEU A 286 13.51 -20.49 3.88
CA LEU A 286 13.48 -19.46 2.86
C LEU A 286 14.82 -19.26 2.14
N ARG A 287 15.94 -19.75 2.69
CA ARG A 287 17.24 -19.70 2.00
C ARG A 287 17.29 -20.58 0.74
N SER A 288 16.30 -21.45 0.56
CA SER A 288 16.12 -22.21 -0.68
C SER A 288 15.44 -21.41 -1.80
N LEU A 289 14.92 -20.22 -1.49
CA LEU A 289 14.36 -19.29 -2.48
C LEU A 289 15.45 -18.38 -3.04
N ASP A 290 15.12 -17.69 -4.14
CA ASP A 290 16.02 -16.70 -4.74
C ASP A 290 16.47 -15.65 -3.71
N ASN A 291 17.75 -15.26 -3.75
CA ASN A 291 18.36 -14.39 -2.74
C ASN A 291 17.65 -13.03 -2.58
N ASN A 292 17.05 -12.51 -3.65
CA ASN A 292 16.28 -11.25 -3.64
C ASN A 292 14.95 -11.36 -2.88
N LEU A 293 14.45 -12.57 -2.61
CA LEU A 293 13.21 -12.80 -1.87
C LEU A 293 13.42 -12.85 -0.35
N MET A 294 14.66 -13.06 0.11
CA MET A 294 14.98 -13.12 1.54
C MET A 294 14.62 -11.82 2.28
N THR A 295 14.64 -10.68 1.59
CA THR A 295 14.26 -9.37 2.15
C THR A 295 12.76 -9.15 2.24
N LEU A 296 11.95 -10.06 1.69
CA LEU A 296 10.50 -9.95 1.61
C LEU A 296 9.77 -10.81 2.64
N GLY A 297 10.44 -11.23 3.72
CA GLY A 297 9.93 -12.18 4.71
C GLY A 297 8.50 -11.89 5.20
N GLU A 298 8.18 -10.65 5.56
CA GLU A 298 6.81 -10.26 5.95
C GLU A 298 5.80 -10.42 4.81
N SER A 299 6.17 -10.04 3.59
CA SER A 299 5.30 -10.19 2.41
C SER A 299 5.09 -11.66 2.08
N ILE A 300 6.13 -12.49 2.15
CA ILE A 300 6.02 -13.95 1.95
C ILE A 300 5.12 -14.55 3.02
N LEU A 301 5.24 -14.13 4.28
CA LEU A 301 4.41 -14.62 5.37
C LEU A 301 2.92 -14.32 5.14
N VAL A 302 2.59 -13.10 4.73
CA VAL A 302 1.22 -12.69 4.36
C VAL A 302 0.71 -13.51 3.17
N VAL A 303 1.49 -13.58 2.10
CA VAL A 303 1.11 -14.29 0.87
C VAL A 303 0.95 -15.78 1.13
N TYR A 304 1.80 -16.36 1.98
CA TYR A 304 1.66 -17.75 2.41
C TYR A 304 0.33 -17.98 3.10
N ALA A 305 -0.02 -17.18 4.10
CA ALA A 305 -1.27 -17.34 4.82
C ALA A 305 -2.50 -17.14 3.91
N LEU A 306 -2.48 -16.16 3.01
CA LEU A 306 -3.55 -15.91 2.03
C LEU A 306 -3.69 -17.05 1.01
N ALA A 307 -2.60 -17.50 0.41
CA ALA A 307 -2.62 -18.59 -0.56
C ALA A 307 -3.00 -19.92 0.11
N ARG A 308 -2.55 -20.12 1.35
CA ARG A 308 -2.86 -21.31 2.13
C ARG A 308 -4.34 -21.37 2.50
N SER A 309 -4.94 -20.25 2.92
CA SER A 309 -6.37 -20.16 3.23
C SER A 309 -7.25 -20.31 1.98
N TYR A 310 -6.74 -19.91 0.81
CA TYR A 310 -7.39 -20.17 -0.48
C TYR A 310 -7.33 -21.65 -0.90
N GLY A 311 -6.40 -22.43 -0.35
CA GLY A 311 -6.27 -23.88 -0.62
C GLY A 311 -5.04 -24.28 -1.45
N ILE A 312 -4.10 -23.36 -1.71
CA ILE A 312 -2.84 -23.71 -2.38
C ILE A 312 -1.96 -24.52 -1.42
N ALA A 313 -1.33 -25.59 -1.91
CA ALA A 313 -0.47 -26.45 -1.10
C ALA A 313 0.79 -25.70 -0.60
N PRO A 314 1.20 -25.87 0.68
CA PRO A 314 2.32 -25.16 1.30
C PRO A 314 3.61 -25.07 0.47
N LYS A 315 4.05 -26.21 -0.08
CA LYS A 315 5.27 -26.29 -0.89
C LYS A 315 5.15 -25.51 -2.19
N ASN A 316 3.98 -25.58 -2.85
CA ASN A 316 3.72 -24.90 -4.11
C ASN A 316 3.70 -23.38 -3.93
N ILE A 317 3.15 -22.89 -2.80
CA ILE A 317 3.14 -21.46 -2.47
C ILE A 317 4.57 -20.91 -2.49
N LEU A 318 5.48 -21.56 -1.74
CA LEU A 318 6.83 -21.07 -1.56
C LEU A 318 7.69 -21.23 -2.82
N SER A 319 7.55 -22.36 -3.54
CA SER A 319 8.21 -22.50 -4.85
C SER A 319 7.71 -21.48 -5.87
N ASN A 320 6.42 -21.10 -5.80
CA ASN A 320 5.85 -20.10 -6.68
C ASN A 320 6.35 -18.69 -6.40
N CYS A 321 6.93 -18.39 -5.24
CA CYS A 321 7.59 -17.11 -4.99
C CYS A 321 8.80 -16.88 -5.90
N ASN A 322 9.53 -17.94 -6.31
CA ASN A 322 10.72 -17.82 -7.16
C ASN A 322 10.41 -17.10 -8.49
N GLY A 323 11.37 -16.34 -8.98
CA GLY A 323 11.24 -15.48 -10.14
C GLY A 323 10.40 -14.21 -9.92
N PHE A 324 9.94 -13.93 -8.69
CA PHE A 324 9.31 -12.65 -8.38
C PHE A 324 10.36 -11.53 -8.43
N MET A 325 10.04 -10.46 -9.15
CA MET A 325 10.86 -9.25 -9.21
C MET A 325 10.28 -8.19 -8.26
N PRO A 326 11.05 -7.71 -7.27
CA PRO A 326 10.63 -6.62 -6.40
C PRO A 326 10.23 -5.37 -7.20
N LEU A 327 9.29 -4.60 -6.65
CA LEU A 327 8.83 -3.36 -7.26
C LEU A 327 9.97 -2.33 -7.37
N LYS A 328 9.95 -1.53 -8.45
CA LYS A 328 10.85 -0.38 -8.58
C LYS A 328 10.73 0.54 -7.36
N HIS A 329 11.85 1.17 -6.99
CA HIS A 329 11.95 2.11 -5.87
C HIS A 329 11.65 1.51 -4.48
N ARG A 330 11.58 0.18 -4.36
CA ARG A 330 11.39 -0.50 -3.08
C ARG A 330 12.52 -1.49 -2.82
N ASN A 331 13.47 -1.05 -2.01
CA ASN A 331 14.72 -1.74 -1.76
C ASN A 331 15.37 -2.29 -3.05
N GLN A 332 15.27 -1.51 -4.12
CA GLN A 332 15.65 -1.91 -5.47
C GLN A 332 17.17 -1.81 -5.58
N LYS A 333 17.83 -2.95 -5.77
CA LYS A 333 19.23 -2.96 -6.17
C LYS A 333 19.35 -2.40 -7.58
N VAL A 334 19.82 -1.16 -7.70
CA VAL A 334 20.03 -0.49 -8.98
C VAL A 334 21.29 -1.04 -9.63
N ASP A 335 22.39 -1.12 -8.86
CA ASP A 335 23.67 -1.53 -9.39
C ASP A 335 24.71 -1.95 -8.33
N VAL A 336 25.82 -2.53 -8.77
CA VAL A 336 27.08 -2.63 -8.03
C VAL A 336 28.20 -2.04 -8.89
N ILE A 337 28.80 -0.95 -8.43
CA ILE A 337 29.87 -0.24 -9.15
C ILE A 337 31.09 -0.21 -8.24
N GLU A 338 32.24 -0.67 -8.74
CA GLU A 338 33.50 -0.79 -7.97
C GLU A 338 33.34 -1.57 -6.64
N GLY A 339 32.36 -2.46 -6.58
CA GLY A 339 32.03 -3.26 -5.40
C GLY A 339 31.20 -2.54 -4.33
N VAL A 340 30.69 -1.34 -4.61
CA VAL A 340 29.70 -0.62 -3.79
C VAL A 340 28.30 -0.92 -4.31
N ALA A 341 27.37 -1.30 -3.43
CA ALA A 341 25.98 -1.55 -3.81
C ALA A 341 25.14 -0.26 -3.76
N PHE A 342 24.36 0.00 -4.80
CA PHE A 342 23.46 1.15 -4.90
C PHE A 342 22.01 0.70 -4.79
N ILE A 343 21.33 1.13 -3.72
CA ILE A 343 19.99 0.66 -3.37
C ILE A 343 19.01 1.83 -3.36
N ASN A 344 17.97 1.73 -4.19
CA ASN A 344 16.88 2.69 -4.29
C ASN A 344 15.66 2.22 -3.48
N ASP A 345 15.41 2.88 -2.36
CA ASP A 345 14.22 2.70 -1.54
C ASP A 345 13.42 4.00 -1.39
N SER A 346 13.27 4.77 -2.48
CA SER A 346 12.54 6.05 -2.48
C SER A 346 11.09 5.93 -1.97
N LYS A 347 10.49 4.72 -2.00
CA LYS A 347 9.16 4.45 -1.44
C LYS A 347 9.11 4.49 0.10
N ALA A 348 10.26 4.45 0.79
CA ALA A 348 10.35 4.63 2.24
C ALA A 348 10.05 6.09 2.64
N THR A 349 8.75 6.43 2.69
CA THR A 349 8.26 7.79 2.96
C THR A 349 7.93 8.06 4.44
N ASN A 350 8.26 7.13 5.34
CA ASN A 350 8.12 7.25 6.78
C ASN A 350 9.31 6.59 7.50
N VAL A 351 9.51 6.93 8.77
CA VAL A 351 10.66 6.50 9.57
C VAL A 351 10.74 4.98 9.71
N ASP A 352 9.60 4.32 9.96
CA ASP A 352 9.55 2.88 10.14
C ASP A 352 9.98 2.11 8.86
N ALA A 353 9.63 2.60 7.67
CA ALA A 353 10.07 2.00 6.42
C ALA A 353 11.60 2.03 6.26
N THR A 354 12.23 3.17 6.56
CA THR A 354 13.70 3.28 6.55
C THR A 354 14.36 2.39 7.59
N ARG A 355 13.76 2.29 8.80
CA ARG A 355 14.25 1.38 9.84
C ARG A 355 14.32 -0.07 9.37
N HIS A 356 13.33 -0.52 8.60
CA HIS A 356 13.32 -1.88 8.04
C HIS A 356 14.43 -2.06 6.98
N ALA A 357 14.63 -1.09 6.09
CA ALA A 357 15.68 -1.15 5.08
C ALA A 357 17.11 -1.21 5.70
N LEU A 358 17.34 -0.49 6.80
CA LEU A 358 18.63 -0.46 7.50
C LEU A 358 19.04 -1.80 8.14
N LYS A 359 18.09 -2.69 8.43
CA LYS A 359 18.39 -4.02 9.00
C LYS A 359 18.96 -5.01 7.99
N ILE A 360 18.88 -4.69 6.70
CA ILE A 360 19.21 -5.60 5.60
C ILE A 360 20.70 -5.51 5.23
N TYR A 361 21.28 -4.32 5.38
CA TYR A 361 22.63 -4.01 4.90
C TYR A 361 23.56 -3.67 6.06
N LYS A 362 24.86 -3.76 5.80
CA LYS A 362 25.93 -3.32 6.71
C LYS A 362 26.76 -2.25 6.02
N ASN A 363 27.46 -1.43 6.80
CA ASN A 363 28.32 -0.34 6.31
C ASN A 363 27.57 0.61 5.36
N VAL A 364 26.45 1.13 5.83
CA VAL A 364 25.50 1.89 5.01
C VAL A 364 25.86 3.37 4.98
N HIS A 365 25.95 3.93 3.77
CA HIS A 365 25.89 5.36 3.50
C HIS A 365 24.43 5.74 3.26
N LEU A 366 23.77 6.26 4.28
CA LEU A 366 22.33 6.50 4.29
C LEU A 366 22.01 7.90 3.79
N ILE A 367 21.35 8.00 2.63
CA ILE A 367 20.76 9.24 2.14
C ILE A 367 19.29 9.26 2.54
N LEU A 368 18.90 10.27 3.32
CA LEU A 368 17.53 10.42 3.84
C LEU A 368 17.10 11.89 3.90
N GLY A 369 15.80 12.16 3.87
CA GLY A 369 15.26 13.52 3.91
C GLY A 369 14.21 13.81 2.84
N GLY A 370 13.67 15.02 2.89
CA GLY A 370 12.47 15.44 2.17
C GLY A 370 11.48 16.17 3.09
N LYS A 371 10.19 16.14 2.77
CA LYS A 371 9.12 16.65 3.65
C LYS A 371 8.78 15.65 4.76
N ALA A 372 9.12 15.98 6.00
CA ALA A 372 8.83 15.15 7.16
C ALA A 372 7.32 15.00 7.38
N LYS A 373 6.86 13.76 7.60
CA LYS A 373 5.50 13.48 8.10
C LYS A 373 5.46 13.43 9.63
N GLU A 374 6.61 13.14 10.24
CA GLU A 374 6.79 12.97 11.67
C GLU A 374 8.08 13.65 12.07
N ASN A 375 8.12 14.21 13.28
CA ASN A 375 9.28 14.97 13.73
C ASN A 375 10.31 14.13 14.51
N ASN A 376 9.99 12.86 14.79
CA ASN A 376 10.81 12.01 15.66
C ASN A 376 11.62 10.98 14.87
N PHE A 377 12.81 11.38 14.39
CA PHE A 377 13.75 10.48 13.72
C PHE A 377 14.59 9.63 14.68
N TYR A 378 14.55 9.90 16.00
CA TYR A 378 15.28 9.11 17.00
C TYR A 378 14.93 7.61 16.95
N GLN A 379 13.76 7.24 16.42
CA GLN A 379 13.36 5.85 16.25
C GLN A 379 14.29 5.03 15.32
N LEU A 380 15.13 5.69 14.52
CA LEU A 380 16.14 5.00 13.71
C LEU A 380 17.41 4.65 14.50
N GLN A 381 17.61 5.18 15.71
CA GLN A 381 18.86 4.97 16.48
C GLN A 381 19.18 3.49 16.68
N ASP A 382 18.16 2.66 16.95
CA ASP A 382 18.29 1.20 17.09
C ASP A 382 18.86 0.49 15.85
N SER A 383 18.86 1.16 14.69
CA SER A 383 19.32 0.60 13.41
C SER A 383 20.55 1.33 12.86
N MET A 384 21.12 2.27 13.63
CA MET A 384 22.32 3.03 13.24
C MET A 384 23.62 2.23 13.39
N GLU A 385 23.62 1.09 14.07
CA GLU A 385 24.81 0.21 14.16
C GLU A 385 25.36 -0.19 12.79
N ASN A 386 24.50 -0.26 11.77
CA ASN A 386 24.86 -0.63 10.40
C ASN A 386 25.23 0.58 9.54
N VAL A 387 25.13 1.81 10.06
CA VAL A 387 25.28 3.05 9.28
C VAL A 387 26.67 3.63 9.47
N SER A 388 27.42 3.73 8.37
CA SER A 388 28.74 4.35 8.31
C SER A 388 28.67 5.88 8.35
N ARG A 389 27.70 6.45 7.61
CA ARG A 389 27.52 7.90 7.47
C ARG A 389 26.10 8.26 7.02
N ILE A 390 25.63 9.42 7.45
CA ILE A 390 24.29 9.94 7.17
C ILE A 390 24.38 11.19 6.29
N TYR A 391 23.50 11.29 5.29
CA TYR A 391 23.44 12.41 4.35
C TYR A 391 22.00 12.98 4.31
N PRO A 392 21.63 13.87 5.26
CA PRO A 392 20.32 14.49 5.29
C PRO A 392 20.09 15.43 4.11
N ILE A 393 18.90 15.38 3.50
CA ILE A 393 18.48 16.23 2.36
C ILE A 393 17.11 16.92 2.57
N GLY A 394 16.82 17.95 1.79
CA GLY A 394 15.51 18.58 1.71
C GLY A 394 15.07 19.34 2.98
N GLU A 395 13.77 19.61 3.09
CA GLU A 395 13.21 20.42 4.21
C GLU A 395 13.52 19.85 5.60
N ALA A 396 13.54 18.52 5.73
CA ALA A 396 13.80 17.84 7.00
C ALA A 396 15.28 17.72 7.37
N ALA A 397 16.23 18.18 6.54
CA ALA A 397 17.67 17.95 6.75
C ALA A 397 18.15 18.38 8.14
N SER A 398 17.78 19.59 8.58
CA SER A 398 18.17 20.12 9.90
C SER A 398 17.56 19.32 11.06
N LEU A 399 16.30 18.90 10.92
CA LEU A 399 15.58 18.12 11.93
C LEU A 399 16.14 16.69 12.07
N ILE A 400 16.56 16.11 10.95
CA ILE A 400 17.24 14.82 10.92
C ILE A 400 18.62 14.96 11.58
N ALA A 401 19.38 16.01 11.24
CA ALA A 401 20.71 16.22 11.79
C ALA A 401 20.70 16.36 13.32
N SER A 402 19.73 17.08 13.89
CA SER A 402 19.59 17.22 15.34
C SER A 402 19.16 15.93 16.04
N SER A 403 18.55 14.98 15.32
CA SER A 403 18.15 13.67 15.89
C SER A 403 19.31 12.67 16.01
N PHE A 404 20.45 12.95 15.36
CA PHE A 404 21.60 12.05 15.28
C PHE A 404 22.91 12.73 15.71
N GLU A 405 22.85 13.71 16.61
CA GLU A 405 24.05 14.35 17.17
C GLU A 405 25.09 13.31 17.62
N GLY A 406 26.34 13.49 17.19
CA GLY A 406 27.45 12.55 17.44
C GLY A 406 27.68 11.49 16.35
N ASN A 407 26.76 11.31 15.40
CA ASN A 407 26.99 10.44 14.23
C ASN A 407 27.81 11.17 13.16
N LYS A 408 28.48 10.41 12.29
CA LYS A 408 29.11 10.97 11.09
C LYS A 408 28.00 11.41 10.13
N LEU A 409 27.69 12.70 10.09
CA LEU A 409 26.66 13.26 9.22
C LEU A 409 27.14 14.52 8.51
N GLU A 410 26.61 14.77 7.32
CA GLU A 410 26.84 15.99 6.54
C GLU A 410 25.54 16.35 5.82
N GLN A 411 25.05 17.57 6.00
CA GLN A 411 23.76 18.02 5.45
C GLN A 411 23.90 18.55 4.03
N PHE A 412 22.89 18.29 3.21
CA PHE A 412 22.83 18.74 1.82
C PHE A 412 21.45 19.29 1.50
N ASN A 413 21.38 20.19 0.52
CA ASN A 413 20.08 20.65 0.04
C ASN A 413 19.43 19.63 -0.89
N THR A 414 20.20 19.03 -1.80
CA THR A 414 19.70 18.20 -2.90
C THR A 414 20.28 16.78 -2.87
N LEU A 415 19.56 15.88 -3.53
CA LEU A 415 19.96 14.48 -3.70
C LEU A 415 21.29 14.34 -4.45
N ASP A 416 21.55 15.17 -5.47
CA ASP A 416 22.77 15.14 -6.27
C ASP A 416 24.02 15.31 -5.40
N ASN A 417 24.03 16.34 -4.55
CA ASN A 417 25.18 16.67 -3.71
C ASN A 417 25.41 15.60 -2.64
N ALA A 418 24.32 15.09 -2.04
CA ALA A 418 24.39 13.99 -1.09
C ALA A 418 24.90 12.70 -1.75
N PHE A 419 24.46 12.41 -2.98
CA PHE A 419 24.89 11.24 -3.75
C PHE A 419 26.39 11.29 -4.07
N ASP A 420 26.89 12.40 -4.62
CA ASP A 420 28.31 12.57 -4.93
C ASP A 420 29.17 12.46 -3.67
N LYS A 421 28.68 12.99 -2.54
CA LYS A 421 29.37 12.86 -1.26
C LYS A 421 29.29 11.43 -0.68
N ALA A 422 28.19 10.71 -0.89
CA ALA A 422 28.09 9.31 -0.48
C ALA A 422 29.08 8.43 -1.24
N VAL A 423 29.15 8.61 -2.57
CA VAL A 423 30.10 7.91 -3.45
C VAL A 423 31.53 8.14 -3.00
N SER A 424 31.95 9.40 -2.84
CA SER A 424 33.34 9.75 -2.46
C SER A 424 33.80 9.20 -1.11
N HIS A 425 32.88 8.88 -0.20
CA HIS A 425 33.21 8.28 1.10
C HIS A 425 33.09 6.75 1.13
N SER A 426 32.41 6.16 0.15
CA SER A 426 32.16 4.73 0.09
C SER A 426 33.37 3.94 -0.37
N ARG A 427 33.46 2.67 0.03
CA ARG A 427 34.52 1.73 -0.32
C ARG A 427 33.92 0.40 -0.75
N LYS A 428 34.72 -0.42 -1.43
CA LYS A 428 34.33 -1.79 -1.82
C LYS A 428 33.73 -2.55 -0.64
N GLY A 429 32.51 -3.06 -0.82
CA GLY A 429 31.75 -3.77 0.21
C GLY A 429 30.69 -2.90 0.92
N ASP A 430 30.74 -1.58 0.75
CA ASP A 430 29.76 -0.66 1.33
C ASP A 430 28.45 -0.63 0.53
N THR A 431 27.41 -0.08 1.14
CA THR A 431 26.10 0.12 0.52
C THR A 431 25.70 1.58 0.58
N ILE A 432 25.38 2.18 -0.57
CA ILE A 432 24.70 3.48 -0.64
C ILE A 432 23.20 3.20 -0.70
N LEU A 433 22.52 3.52 0.41
CA LEU A 433 21.08 3.31 0.57
C LEU A 433 20.36 4.65 0.49
N PHE A 434 19.52 4.81 -0.53
CA PHE A 434 18.58 5.93 -0.60
C PHE A 434 17.24 5.50 0.00
N SER A 435 17.04 5.83 1.28
CA SER A 435 15.84 5.48 2.06
C SER A 435 15.32 6.70 2.83
N PRO A 436 14.45 7.53 2.20
CA PRO A 436 14.22 8.91 2.61
C PRO A 436 13.63 9.16 3.99
N ALA A 437 12.86 8.22 4.55
CA ALA A 437 12.03 8.41 5.75
C ALA A 437 11.00 9.57 5.67
N CYS A 438 10.96 10.29 4.54
CA CYS A 438 10.17 11.49 4.30
C CYS A 438 9.38 11.39 2.98
N ALA A 439 8.28 12.14 2.90
CA ALA A 439 7.58 12.38 1.65
C ALA A 439 8.47 13.17 0.67
N SER A 440 8.16 13.11 -0.62
CA SER A 440 8.98 13.72 -1.69
C SER A 440 8.54 15.13 -2.10
N PHE A 441 7.42 15.61 -1.57
CA PHE A 441 6.68 16.77 -2.08
C PHE A 441 7.34 18.13 -1.88
N ASP A 442 8.48 18.18 -1.18
CA ASP A 442 9.30 19.40 -1.08
C ASP A 442 10.11 19.65 -2.35
N GLN A 443 10.54 18.59 -3.03
CA GLN A 443 11.46 18.68 -4.17
C GLN A 443 10.99 17.94 -5.44
N TYR A 444 9.96 17.10 -5.34
CA TYR A 444 9.51 16.22 -6.42
C TYR A 444 7.98 16.07 -6.42
N LEU A 445 7.39 15.75 -7.57
CA LEU A 445 5.94 15.53 -7.68
C LEU A 445 5.49 14.25 -6.98
N ASN A 446 6.35 13.23 -6.93
CA ASN A 446 6.07 11.94 -6.30
C ASN A 446 7.36 11.17 -6.00
N PHE A 447 7.23 10.02 -5.34
CA PHE A 447 8.40 9.23 -4.94
C PHE A 447 9.03 8.48 -6.12
N GLU A 448 8.28 8.20 -7.19
CA GLU A 448 8.77 7.57 -8.41
C GLU A 448 9.75 8.50 -9.12
N GLU A 449 9.41 9.78 -9.28
CA GLU A 449 10.29 10.80 -9.86
C GLU A 449 11.59 10.94 -9.06
N ARG A 450 11.47 11.08 -7.72
CA ARG A 450 12.62 11.10 -6.81
C ARG A 450 13.48 9.83 -6.93
N GLY A 451 12.84 8.66 -7.06
CA GLY A 451 13.52 7.38 -7.21
C GLY A 451 14.20 7.22 -8.57
N ASN A 452 13.58 7.71 -9.65
CA ASN A 452 14.17 7.75 -10.99
C ASN A 452 15.37 8.69 -11.04
N HIS A 453 15.31 9.81 -10.31
CA HIS A 453 16.44 10.71 -10.19
C HIS A 453 17.65 9.99 -9.58
N PHE A 454 17.48 9.27 -8.47
CA PHE A 454 18.54 8.44 -7.89
C PHE A 454 19.11 7.42 -8.90
N ILE A 455 18.24 6.70 -9.63
CA ILE A 455 18.68 5.75 -10.67
C ILE A 455 19.54 6.46 -11.72
N SER A 456 19.11 7.63 -12.19
CA SER A 456 19.88 8.40 -13.18
C SER A 456 21.25 8.83 -12.66
N LEU A 457 21.38 9.13 -11.36
CA LEU A 457 22.66 9.46 -10.74
C LEU A 457 23.60 8.25 -10.71
N VAL A 458 23.08 7.07 -10.37
CA VAL A 458 23.82 5.80 -10.43
C VAL A 458 24.30 5.50 -11.86
N GLU A 459 23.42 5.65 -12.86
CA GLU A 459 23.77 5.45 -14.27
C GLU A 459 24.83 6.45 -14.76
N LYS A 460 24.71 7.73 -14.39
CA LYS A 460 25.72 8.75 -14.70
C LYS A 460 27.06 8.42 -14.05
N HIS A 461 27.06 7.96 -12.80
CA HIS A 461 28.28 7.58 -12.09
C HIS A 461 28.97 6.39 -12.76
N ARG A 462 28.23 5.33 -13.13
CA ARG A 462 28.76 4.21 -13.91
C ARG A 462 29.42 4.69 -15.20
N LYS A 463 28.76 5.58 -15.95
CA LYS A 463 29.28 6.11 -17.22
C LYS A 463 30.55 6.97 -17.07
N LYS A 464 30.83 7.53 -15.89
CA LYS A 464 32.08 8.28 -15.63
C LYS A 464 33.29 7.35 -15.42
N LEU A 465 33.06 6.06 -15.16
CA LEU A 465 34.08 5.05 -14.87
C LEU A 465 34.38 4.12 -16.05
N ILE A 466 33.51 4.12 -17.06
CA ILE A 466 33.70 3.46 -18.37
C ILE A 466 34.28 4.50 -19.32
#